data_AF-A0A4R1HGM7-F1
#
_entry.id   AF-A0A4R1HGM7-F1
#
_cell.length_a   1.000
_cell.length_b   1.000
_cell.length_c   1.000
_cell.angle_alpha   90.00
_cell.angle_beta   90.00
_cell.angle_gamma   90.00
#
_symmetry.space_group_name_H-M   'P 1'
#
loop_
_entity.id
_entity.type
_entity.pdbx_description
1 polymer ?
#
loop_
_entity_poly.entity_id
_entity_poly.type
_entity_poly.pdbx_seq_one_letter_code
_entity_poly.pdbx_strand_id
1 'polypeptide(L)'
;MAVLVQYHCPDCGQDSDRWVSTPAPARADCSRCAGPARRRFGGALLRGAQRSATATATATGQHDHACLPDVPGTCTLVPTAARMLAARARGDTRAMDQEAARQTRAIADGTLDPTGSLKTMYSGGPAAAD
;
A
#
# COMPACT_ATOMS: atom_id res chain seq x y z
N MET A 1 10.21 -19.67 -0.91
CA MET A 1 9.82 -18.32 -0.45
C MET A 1 9.46 -18.39 1.03
N ALA A 2 9.94 -17.44 1.84
CA ALA A 2 9.60 -17.37 3.26
C ALA A 2 8.69 -16.16 3.53
N VAL A 3 7.74 -16.33 4.43
CA VAL A 3 6.79 -15.29 4.87
C VAL A 3 6.88 -15.12 6.38
N LEU A 4 6.76 -13.88 6.86
CA LEU A 4 6.73 -13.59 8.29
C LEU A 4 5.31 -13.77 8.82
N VAL A 5 5.15 -14.61 9.84
CA VAL A 5 3.84 -14.99 10.38
C VAL A 5 3.88 -14.90 11.90
N GLN A 6 2.83 -14.30 12.48
CA GLN A 6 2.66 -14.22 13.92
C GLN A 6 1.94 -15.46 14.47
N TYR A 7 2.45 -16.01 15.56
CA TYR A 7 1.86 -17.10 16.32
C TYR A 7 1.58 -16.67 17.76
N HIS A 8 0.49 -17.17 18.33
CA HIS A 8 0.10 -16.95 19.73
C HIS A 8 -0.05 -18.25 20.47
N CYS A 9 0.63 -18.36 21.61
CA CYS A 9 0.51 -19.50 22.49
C CYS A 9 -0.61 -19.26 23.52
N PRO A 10 -1.69 -20.06 23.53
CA PRO A 10 -2.75 -19.90 24.52
C PRO A 10 -2.30 -20.30 25.94
N ASP A 11 -1.27 -21.14 26.06
CA ASP A 11 -0.83 -21.68 27.35
C ASP A 11 -0.03 -20.66 28.17
N CYS A 12 0.86 -19.91 27.53
CA CYS A 12 1.69 -18.89 28.19
C CYS A 12 1.38 -17.45 27.76
N GLY A 13 0.42 -17.26 26.85
CA GLY A 13 0.01 -15.95 26.33
C GLY A 13 1.02 -15.26 25.41
N GLN A 14 2.16 -15.89 25.09
CA GLN A 14 3.23 -15.28 24.30
C GLN A 14 2.83 -15.17 22.82
N ASP A 15 3.04 -13.99 22.26
CA ASP A 15 3.08 -13.76 20.82
C ASP A 15 4.53 -13.86 20.29
N SER A 16 4.72 -14.45 19.12
CA SER A 16 6.02 -14.58 18.46
C SER A 16 5.89 -14.50 16.95
N ASP A 17 6.82 -13.80 16.30
CA ASP A 17 6.88 -13.72 14.84
C ASP A 17 7.92 -14.71 14.30
N ARG A 18 7.56 -15.46 13.25
CA ARG A 18 8.44 -16.48 12.64
C ARG A 18 8.42 -16.40 11.12
N TRP A 19 9.61 -16.50 10.54
CA TRP A 19 9.78 -16.75 9.12
C TRP A 19 9.49 -18.22 8.83
N VAL A 20 8.49 -18.49 7.99
CA VAL A 20 8.05 -19.85 7.63
C VAL A 20 7.95 -19.96 6.11
N SER A 21 8.16 -21.17 5.58
CA SER A 21 7.95 -21.44 4.15
C SER A 21 6.45 -21.40 3.80
N THR A 22 6.16 -21.05 2.56
CA THR A 22 4.80 -21.16 2.00
C THR A 22 4.51 -22.62 1.62
N PRO A 23 3.38 -23.22 2.03
CA PRO A 23 2.29 -22.63 2.79
C PRO A 23 2.61 -22.54 4.30
N ALA A 24 2.34 -21.38 4.89
CA ALA A 24 2.57 -21.18 6.32
C ALA A 24 1.76 -22.16 7.17
N PRO A 25 2.36 -22.83 8.18
CA PRO A 25 1.66 -23.81 9.00
C PRO A 25 0.66 -23.13 9.95
N ALA A 26 -0.45 -23.82 10.25
CA ALA A 26 -1.48 -23.30 11.16
C ALA A 26 -1.03 -23.29 12.63
N ARG A 27 -0.03 -24.12 12.98
CA ARG A 27 0.55 -24.23 14.33
C ARG A 27 2.07 -24.25 14.27
N ALA A 28 2.70 -23.79 15.34
CA ALA A 28 4.13 -23.88 15.56
C ALA A 28 4.41 -23.99 17.06
N ASP A 29 5.59 -24.44 17.46
CA ASP A 29 5.94 -24.56 18.88
C ASP A 29 6.23 -23.20 19.49
N CYS A 30 5.68 -22.90 20.66
CA CYS A 30 5.95 -21.66 21.37
C CYS A 30 7.43 -21.59 21.77
N SER A 31 8.10 -20.47 21.50
CA SER A 31 9.51 -20.26 21.90
C SER A 31 9.72 -20.17 23.41
N ARG A 32 8.65 -19.97 24.20
CA ARG A 32 8.72 -19.81 25.65
C ARG A 32 8.42 -21.10 26.42
N CYS A 33 7.30 -21.76 26.12
CA CYS A 33 6.84 -22.93 26.86
C CYS A 33 6.81 -24.23 26.05
N ALA A 34 7.24 -24.20 24.78
CA ALA A 34 7.14 -25.32 23.83
C ALA A 34 5.70 -25.83 23.56
N GLY A 35 4.66 -25.22 24.14
CA GLY A 35 3.26 -25.54 23.86
C GLY A 35 2.81 -25.12 22.45
N PRO A 36 1.68 -25.64 21.93
CA PRO A 36 1.22 -25.38 20.58
C PRO A 36 0.73 -23.93 20.40
N ALA A 37 1.48 -23.12 19.66
CA ALA A 37 1.09 -21.78 19.27
C ALA A 37 0.28 -21.79 17.97
N ARG A 38 -0.81 -21.02 17.91
CA ARG A 38 -1.71 -20.93 16.74
C ARG A 38 -1.37 -19.70 15.93
N ARG A 39 -1.39 -19.86 14.59
CA ARG A 39 -1.22 -18.73 13.67
C ARG A 39 -2.30 -17.69 13.92
N ARG A 40 -1.91 -16.43 14.03
CA ARG A 40 -2.82 -15.28 14.09
C ARG A 40 -2.76 -14.47 12.81
N PHE A 41 -3.94 -14.07 12.37
CA PHE A 41 -4.11 -13.08 11.33
C PHE A 41 -4.59 -11.80 12.03
N GLY A 42 -3.66 -10.92 12.40
CA GLY A 42 -4.00 -9.72 13.17
C GLY A 42 -3.02 -8.59 12.89
N GLY A 43 -3.52 -7.35 12.97
CA GLY A 43 -2.75 -6.13 12.68
C GLY A 43 -1.64 -5.80 13.68
N ALA A 44 -1.23 -6.70 14.57
CA ALA A 44 -0.08 -6.46 15.45
C ALA A 44 1.22 -6.33 14.63
N LEU A 45 1.38 -7.10 13.56
CA LEU A 45 2.46 -6.92 12.58
C LEU A 45 2.38 -5.55 11.87
N LEU A 46 1.18 -4.98 11.72
CA LEU A 46 0.98 -3.64 11.15
C LEU A 46 1.23 -2.53 12.19
N ARG A 47 1.05 -2.82 13.48
CA ARG A 47 1.28 -1.89 14.60
C ARG A 47 2.75 -1.82 15.04
N GLY A 48 3.54 -2.86 14.74
CA GLY A 48 4.99 -2.91 14.99
C GLY A 48 5.85 -2.17 13.96
N ALA A 49 5.26 -1.73 12.84
CA ALA A 49 5.90 -0.71 12.01
C ALA A 49 5.94 0.58 12.83
N GLN A 50 7.01 0.78 13.61
CA GLN A 50 7.41 2.10 14.05
C GLN A 50 7.29 2.99 12.82
N ARG A 51 6.48 4.06 12.90
CA ARG A 51 6.55 5.13 11.90
C ARG A 51 8.03 5.44 11.79
N SER A 52 8.65 5.10 10.67
CA SER A 52 9.97 5.62 10.34
C SER A 52 9.79 7.12 10.26
N ALA A 53 9.97 7.78 11.40
CA ALA A 53 10.26 9.18 11.44
C ALA A 53 11.50 9.34 10.58
N THR A 54 11.44 10.25 9.61
CA THR A 54 12.53 10.59 8.69
C THR A 54 12.82 9.55 7.61
N ALA A 55 11.89 9.39 6.66
CA ALA A 55 12.31 9.22 5.27
C ALA A 55 12.40 10.61 4.64
N THR A 56 13.49 11.34 4.90
CA THR A 56 13.91 12.42 4.01
C THR A 56 14.42 11.75 2.75
N ALA A 57 13.50 11.35 1.87
CA ALA A 57 13.86 10.99 0.52
C ALA A 57 14.12 12.29 -0.23
N THR A 58 15.37 12.73 -0.28
CA THR A 58 15.87 13.52 -1.41
C THR A 58 15.77 12.63 -2.66
N ALA A 59 14.58 12.56 -3.23
CA ALA A 59 14.40 12.00 -4.55
C ALA A 59 14.90 13.03 -5.57
N THR A 60 16.18 12.97 -5.91
CA THR A 60 16.75 13.61 -7.10
C THR A 60 16.45 12.80 -8.37
N GLY A 61 15.31 12.10 -8.38
CA GLY A 61 14.74 11.50 -9.57
C GLY A 61 13.55 12.35 -9.97
N GLN A 62 13.62 12.94 -11.15
CA GLN A 62 12.53 13.68 -11.76
C GLN A 62 11.37 12.72 -12.06
N HIS A 63 10.57 12.43 -11.02
CA HIS A 63 9.24 11.89 -11.19
C HIS A 63 8.34 13.09 -11.47
N ASP A 64 7.96 13.27 -12.73
CA ASP A 64 6.98 14.29 -13.17
C ASP A 64 5.57 14.09 -12.58
N HIS A 65 5.44 13.24 -11.57
CA HIS A 65 4.22 12.95 -10.83
C HIS A 65 4.53 13.16 -9.36
N ALA A 66 4.07 14.30 -8.84
CA ALA A 66 4.25 14.69 -7.45
C ALA A 66 3.62 13.63 -6.54
N CYS A 67 4.42 12.68 -6.07
CA CYS A 67 3.99 11.80 -5.00
C CYS A 67 3.83 12.66 -3.76
N LEU A 68 2.60 12.76 -3.27
CA LEU A 68 2.27 13.59 -2.13
C LEU A 68 2.61 12.79 -0.86
N PRO A 69 3.64 13.19 -0.10
CA PRO A 69 4.17 12.38 1.00
C PRO A 69 3.17 12.21 2.15
N ASP A 70 2.19 13.09 2.24
CA ASP A 70 1.15 13.10 3.27
C ASP A 70 -0.07 12.22 2.92
N VAL A 71 -0.20 11.75 1.67
CA VAL A 71 -1.35 10.96 1.21
C VAL A 71 -0.88 9.62 0.63
N PRO A 72 -1.16 8.49 1.30
CA PRO A 72 -0.71 7.18 0.82
C PRO A 72 -1.37 6.84 -0.52
N GLY A 73 -0.61 6.19 -1.40
CA GLY A 73 -1.11 5.68 -2.68
C GLY A 73 -1.07 6.65 -3.85
N THR A 74 -0.54 7.87 -3.71
CA THR A 74 -0.48 8.83 -4.83
C THR A 74 0.63 8.55 -5.84
N CYS A 75 1.71 7.86 -5.45
CA CYS A 75 2.88 7.62 -6.30
C CYS A 75 2.57 6.83 -7.59
N THR A 76 1.54 5.97 -7.58
CA THR A 76 1.18 5.10 -8.72
C THR A 76 0.00 5.64 -9.52
N LEU A 77 -0.56 6.79 -9.12
CA LEU A 77 -1.72 7.37 -9.77
C LEU A 77 -1.29 8.33 -10.88
N VAL A 78 -2.14 8.41 -11.90
CA VAL A 78 -2.06 9.52 -12.86
C VAL A 78 -2.32 10.85 -12.14
N PRO A 79 -1.73 11.98 -12.58
CA PRO A 79 -1.79 13.25 -11.85
C PRO A 79 -3.19 13.74 -11.49
N THR A 80 -4.18 13.51 -12.36
CA THR A 80 -5.60 13.86 -12.11
C THR A 80 -6.18 13.06 -10.94
N ALA A 81 -5.93 11.75 -10.91
CA ALA A 81 -6.35 10.87 -9.81
C ALA A 81 -5.61 11.19 -8.51
N ALA A 82 -4.30 11.50 -8.59
CA ALA A 82 -3.51 11.89 -7.41
C ALA A 82 -4.05 13.16 -6.74
N ARG A 83 -4.39 14.20 -7.54
CA ARG A 83 -4.98 15.45 -7.01
C ARG A 83 -6.36 15.24 -6.38
N MET A 84 -7.22 14.46 -7.02
CA MET A 84 -8.54 14.12 -6.45
C MET A 84 -8.40 13.32 -5.15
N LEU A 85 -7.52 12.34 -5.09
CA LEU A 85 -7.27 11.55 -3.88
C LEU A 85 -6.77 12.43 -2.73
N ALA A 86 -5.84 13.35 -3.02
CA ALA A 86 -5.31 14.26 -2.01
C ALA A 86 -6.36 15.23 -1.46
N ALA A 87 -7.18 15.81 -2.34
CA ALA A 87 -8.29 16.68 -1.92
C ALA A 87 -9.28 15.92 -1.02
N ARG A 88 -9.62 14.69 -1.39
CA ARG A 88 -10.50 13.82 -0.59
C ARG A 88 -9.90 13.45 0.76
N ALA A 89 -8.62 13.07 0.79
CA ALA A 89 -7.92 12.71 2.03
C ALA A 89 -7.84 13.88 3.02
N ARG A 90 -7.74 15.12 2.51
CA ARG A 90 -7.68 16.35 3.31
C ARG A 90 -9.05 16.96 3.63
N GLY A 91 -10.13 16.45 3.04
CA GLY A 91 -11.47 17.03 3.17
C GLY A 91 -11.64 18.39 2.49
N ASP A 92 -10.79 18.73 1.51
CA ASP A 92 -10.83 20.01 0.79
C ASP A 92 -11.85 19.97 -0.35
N THR A 93 -13.09 20.34 -0.04
CA THR A 93 -14.20 20.35 -1.00
C THR A 93 -13.97 21.32 -2.16
N ARG A 94 -13.34 22.46 -1.90
CA ARG A 94 -13.02 23.44 -2.95
C ARG A 94 -12.01 22.88 -3.95
N ALA A 95 -10.99 22.19 -3.47
CA ALA A 95 -10.02 21.53 -4.35
C ALA A 95 -10.66 20.40 -5.18
N MET A 96 -11.60 19.64 -4.58
CA MET A 96 -12.36 18.63 -5.32
C MET A 96 -13.19 19.25 -6.46
N ASP A 97 -13.93 20.32 -6.19
CA ASP A 97 -14.77 20.98 -7.19
C ASP A 97 -13.94 21.58 -8.33
N GLN A 98 -12.78 22.17 -8.01
CA GLN A 98 -11.87 22.72 -9.01
C GLN A 98 -11.27 21.65 -9.92
N GLU A 99 -10.83 20.52 -9.37
CA GLU A 99 -10.29 19.42 -10.16
C GLU A 99 -11.39 18.72 -10.98
N ALA A 100 -12.61 18.58 -10.44
CA ALA A 100 -13.76 18.09 -11.21
C ALA A 100 -14.06 19.01 -12.40
N ALA A 101 -14.13 20.33 -12.20
CA ALA A 101 -14.33 21.29 -13.28
C ALA A 101 -13.21 21.25 -14.33
N ARG A 102 -11.95 21.07 -13.89
CA ARG A 102 -10.80 20.89 -14.80
C ARG A 102 -10.94 19.63 -15.64
N GLN A 103 -11.34 18.51 -15.05
CA GLN A 103 -11.54 17.25 -15.76
C GLN A 103 -12.70 17.36 -16.75
N THR A 104 -13.82 17.98 -16.37
CA THR A 104 -14.95 18.22 -17.29
C THR A 104 -14.52 19.04 -18.50
N ARG A 105 -13.73 20.11 -18.31
CA ARG A 105 -13.17 20.90 -19.42
C ARG A 105 -12.24 20.07 -20.29
N ALA A 106 -11.31 19.33 -19.68
CA ALA A 106 -10.37 18.50 -20.43
C ALA A 106 -11.06 17.42 -21.28
N ILE A 107 -12.17 16.85 -20.78
CA ILE A 107 -13.01 15.90 -21.52
C ILE A 107 -13.72 16.60 -22.68
N ALA A 108 -14.33 17.76 -22.43
CA ALA A 108 -14.98 18.56 -23.47
C ALA A 108 -14.01 18.98 -24.58
N ASP A 109 -12.77 19.31 -24.20
CA ASP A 109 -11.68 19.68 -25.10
C ASP A 109 -11.01 18.46 -25.77
N GLY A 110 -11.43 17.24 -25.45
CA GLY A 110 -10.87 15.99 -26.00
C GLY A 110 -9.44 15.67 -25.55
N THR A 111 -8.90 16.40 -24.57
CA THR A 111 -7.54 16.21 -24.04
C THR A 111 -7.47 15.16 -22.93
N LEU A 112 -8.62 14.77 -22.39
CA LEU A 112 -8.78 13.66 -21.45
C LEU A 112 -9.85 12.71 -21.97
N ASP A 113 -9.47 11.48 -22.26
CA ASP A 113 -10.42 10.42 -22.62
C ASP A 113 -10.74 9.57 -21.37
N PRO A 114 -11.97 9.64 -20.83
CA PRO A 114 -12.37 8.85 -19.66
C PRO A 114 -12.62 7.38 -20.00
N THR A 115 -12.74 7.03 -21.28
CA THR A 115 -12.95 5.66 -21.77
C THR A 115 -11.66 5.01 -22.27
N GLY A 116 -10.60 5.81 -22.43
CA GLY A 116 -9.30 5.37 -22.87
C GLY A 116 -8.63 4.49 -21.83
N SER A 117 -8.01 3.40 -22.29
CA SER A 117 -7.17 2.57 -21.43
C SER A 117 -6.06 3.42 -20.82
N LEU A 118 -5.97 3.43 -19.49
CA LEU A 118 -4.86 4.04 -18.79
C LEU A 118 -3.57 3.36 -19.27
N LYS A 119 -2.68 4.12 -19.93
CA LYS A 119 -1.28 3.71 -20.06
C LYS A 119 -0.63 3.82 -18.69
N THR A 120 -0.85 2.83 -17.84
CA THR A 120 -0.08 2.67 -16.61
C THR A 120 1.39 2.52 -17.00
N MET A 121 2.27 3.35 -16.43
CA MET A 121 3.73 3.18 -16.55
C MET A 121 4.27 1.91 -15.86
N TYR A 122 3.40 0.96 -15.52
CA TYR A 122 3.79 -0.31 -14.96
C TYR A 122 4.35 -1.20 -16.08
N SER A 123 5.67 -1.19 -16.23
CA SER A 123 6.44 -2.09 -17.12
C SER A 123 6.66 -3.49 -16.54
N GLY A 124 5.96 -3.86 -15.46
CA GLY A 124 5.98 -5.22 -14.92
C GLY A 124 5.07 -6.15 -15.71
N GLY A 125 5.54 -6.62 -16.86
CA GLY A 125 4.85 -7.68 -17.61
C GLY A 125 4.83 -9.00 -16.81
N PRO A 126 3.79 -9.85 -16.98
CA PRO A 126 3.89 -11.23 -16.55
C PRO A 126 4.93 -11.95 -17.42
N ALA A 127 5.87 -12.63 -16.76
CA ALA A 127 6.70 -13.63 -17.41
C ALA A 127 5.81 -14.64 -18.14
N ALA A 128 6.18 -14.95 -19.39
CA ALA A 128 5.55 -15.98 -20.19
C ALA A 128 5.41 -17.28 -19.38
N ALA A 129 4.20 -17.84 -19.39
CA ALA A 129 3.96 -19.20 -18.94
C ALA A 129 4.27 -20.14 -20.11
N ASP A 130 5.25 -21.02 -19.90
CA ASP A 130 5.35 -22.32 -20.59
C ASP A 130 4.65 -23.38 -19.71
#